data_AF-A0A3D5AMV9-F1
#
_entry.id   AF-A0A3D5AMV9-F1
#
_cell.length_a   1.000
_cell.length_b   1.000
_cell.length_c   1.000
_cell.angle_alpha   90.00
_cell.angle_beta   90.00
_cell.angle_gamma   90.00
#
_symmetry.space_group_name_H-M   'P 1'
#
loop_
_entity.id
_entity.type
_entity.pdbx_description
1 polymer ?
#
loop_
_entity_poly.entity_id
_entity_poly.type
_entity_poly.pdbx_seq_one_letter_code
_entity_poly.pdbx_strand_id
1 'polypeptide(L)'
;MAKHTDGRPRHQQIAAAIRARILSGEMPAGTQLPSTQHLVARYTASNATIQRALTVLKDEGFISSHVGKGVYVRSKQPLVVEASSESLLGQESLCCQ
;
A
#
# COMPACT_ATOMS: atom_id res chain seq x y z
N MET A 1 -22.98 -4.50 14.94
CA MET A 1 -22.45 -4.34 13.56
C MET A 1 -21.40 -3.23 13.61
N ALA A 2 -20.12 -3.60 13.69
CA ALA A 2 -19.03 -2.72 14.12
C ALA A 2 -18.65 -1.69 13.03
N LYS A 3 -19.26 -0.50 13.16
CA LYS A 3 -18.95 0.72 12.42
C LYS A 3 -17.57 1.21 12.88
N HIS A 4 -16.57 1.11 12.01
CA HIS A 4 -15.20 1.50 12.34
C HIS A 4 -15.14 3.02 12.53
N THR A 5 -14.63 3.42 13.69
CA THR A 5 -14.58 4.78 14.23
C THR A 5 -13.32 5.54 13.83
N ASP A 6 -12.84 5.29 12.61
CA ASP A 6 -11.78 6.06 11.96
C ASP A 6 -12.28 6.42 10.56
N GLY A 7 -12.53 7.69 10.27
CA GLY A 7 -13.28 8.15 9.09
C GLY A 7 -12.70 7.81 7.70
N ARG A 8 -11.67 6.97 7.60
CA ARG A 8 -11.09 6.51 6.32
C ARG A 8 -11.57 5.11 5.96
N PRO A 9 -12.17 4.92 4.77
CA PRO A 9 -12.69 3.64 4.35
C PRO A 9 -11.57 2.62 4.10
N ARG A 10 -11.84 1.34 4.37
CA ARG A 10 -10.86 0.24 4.32
C ARG A 10 -10.10 0.11 2.99
N HIS A 11 -10.73 0.48 1.87
CA HIS A 11 -10.04 0.48 0.57
C HIS A 11 -8.92 1.52 0.47
N GLN A 12 -9.05 2.67 1.13
CA GLN A 12 -8.00 3.69 1.16
C GLN A 12 -6.81 3.24 2.01
N GLN A 13 -7.06 2.53 3.12
CA GLN A 13 -6.00 1.97 3.96
C GLN A 13 -5.16 0.96 3.17
N ILE A 14 -5.82 0.08 2.41
CA ILE A 14 -5.15 -0.92 1.57
C ILE A 14 -4.37 -0.24 0.42
N ALA A 15 -4.97 0.76 -0.24
CA ALA A 15 -4.29 1.53 -1.28
C ALA A 15 -3.02 2.21 -0.72
N ALA A 16 -3.11 2.85 0.45
CA ALA A 16 -1.97 3.49 1.10
C ALA A 16 -0.86 2.49 1.47
N ALA A 17 -1.22 1.30 1.99
CA ALA A 17 -0.26 0.26 2.31
C ALA A 17 0.48 -0.26 1.06
N ILE A 18 -0.25 -0.50 -0.03
CA ILE A 18 0.37 -0.92 -1.31
C ILE A 18 1.27 0.19 -1.86
N ARG A 19 0.81 1.44 -1.82
CA ARG A 19 1.59 2.61 -2.22
C ARG A 19 2.88 2.71 -1.43
N ALA A 20 2.82 2.59 -0.09
CA ALA A 20 4.01 2.63 0.75
C ALA A 20 5.03 1.54 0.38
N ARG A 21 4.57 0.31 0.06
CA ARG A 21 5.45 -0.79 -0.38
C ARG A 21 6.08 -0.55 -1.75
N ILE A 22 5.34 0.06 -2.67
CA ILE A 22 5.88 0.49 -3.98
C ILE A 22 6.95 1.57 -3.77
N LEU A 23 6.68 2.56 -2.92
CA LEU A 23 7.59 3.66 -2.61
C LEU A 23 8.84 3.20 -1.85
N SER A 24 8.70 2.21 -0.97
CA SER A 24 9.80 1.61 -0.21
C SER A 24 10.75 0.78 -1.08
N GLY A 25 10.43 0.55 -2.37
CA GLY A 25 11.24 -0.26 -3.27
C GLY A 25 11.12 -1.77 -3.08
N GLU A 26 10.24 -2.24 -2.18
CA GLU A 26 9.99 -3.68 -1.98
C GLU A 26 9.34 -4.31 -3.22
N MET A 27 8.64 -3.50 -4.02
CA MET A 27 8.07 -3.89 -5.31
C MET A 27 8.54 -2.92 -6.40
N PRO A 28 9.59 -3.26 -7.16
CA PRO A 28 10.08 -2.35 -8.19
C PRO A 28 9.06 -2.17 -9.31
N ALA A 29 9.10 -1.02 -9.97
CA ALA A 29 8.23 -0.79 -11.11
C ALA A 29 8.58 -1.69 -12.29
N GLY A 30 7.54 -2.07 -13.03
CA GLY A 30 7.62 -3.10 -14.04
C GLY A 30 7.43 -4.51 -13.45
N THR A 31 7.48 -4.70 -12.13
CA THR A 31 7.12 -5.97 -11.52
C THR A 31 5.61 -6.20 -11.59
N GLN A 32 5.25 -7.46 -11.83
CA GLN A 32 3.88 -7.91 -11.80
C GLN A 32 3.36 -7.87 -10.35
N LEU A 33 2.30 -7.09 -10.13
CA LEU A 33 1.59 -7.06 -8.87
C LEU A 33 0.93 -8.43 -8.63
N PRO A 34 0.92 -8.95 -7.39
CA PRO A 34 0.09 -10.10 -7.05
C PRO A 34 -1.37 -9.89 -7.49
N SER A 35 -1.98 -10.93 -8.06
CA SER A 35 -3.36 -10.91 -8.53
C SER A 35 -4.34 -10.49 -7.43
N THR A 36 -5.50 -9.94 -7.83
CA THR A 36 -6.57 -9.49 -6.93
C THR A 36 -6.90 -10.54 -5.85
N GLN A 37 -6.92 -11.82 -6.23
CA GLN A 37 -7.16 -12.96 -5.32
C GLN A 37 -6.09 -13.07 -4.22
N HIS A 38 -4.82 -12.88 -4.57
CA HIS A 38 -3.71 -12.93 -3.62
C HIS A 38 -3.76 -11.72 -2.66
N LEU A 39 -4.14 -10.54 -3.16
CA LEU A 39 -4.36 -9.36 -2.33
C LEU A 39 -5.54 -9.54 -1.36
N VAL A 40 -6.64 -10.15 -1.82
CA VAL A 40 -7.79 -10.52 -0.96
C VAL A 40 -7.34 -11.44 0.16
N ALA A 41 -6.55 -12.48 -0.13
CA ALA A 41 -6.04 -13.41 0.86
C ALA A 41 -5.10 -12.72 1.86
N ARG A 42 -4.16 -11.91 1.36
CA ARG A 42 -3.13 -11.25 2.17
C ARG A 42 -3.68 -10.17 3.11
N TYR A 43 -4.64 -9.37 2.65
CA TYR A 43 -5.23 -8.28 3.43
C TYR A 43 -6.57 -8.68 4.09
N THR A 44 -7.01 -9.93 3.92
CA THR A 44 -8.29 -10.46 4.43
C THR A 44 -9.45 -9.48 4.19
N ALA A 45 -9.50 -8.92 2.98
CA ALA A 45 -10.46 -7.89 2.60
C ALA A 45 -11.38 -8.39 1.49
N SER A 46 -12.62 -7.90 1.45
CA SER A 46 -13.57 -8.26 0.40
C SER A 46 -13.04 -7.90 -0.99
N ASN A 47 -13.39 -8.72 -2.00
CA ASN A 47 -12.99 -8.49 -3.39
C ASN A 47 -13.35 -7.07 -3.86
N ALA A 48 -14.55 -6.60 -3.54
CA ALA A 48 -15.00 -5.24 -3.84
C ALA A 48 -14.09 -4.15 -3.25
N THR A 49 -13.60 -4.35 -2.02
CA THR A 49 -12.68 -3.42 -1.34
C THR A 49 -11.31 -3.39 -2.02
N ILE A 50 -10.79 -4.56 -2.40
CA ILE A 50 -9.52 -4.66 -3.15
C ILE A 50 -9.67 -4.03 -4.53
N GLN A 51 -10.75 -4.29 -5.25
CA GLN A 51 -10.99 -3.66 -6.54
C GLN A 51 -11.08 -2.13 -6.44
N ARG A 52 -11.73 -1.62 -5.39
CA ARG A 52 -11.77 -0.17 -5.13
C ARG A 52 -10.38 0.38 -4.87
N ALA A 53 -9.58 -0.30 -4.05
CA ALA A 53 -8.19 0.10 -3.77
C ALA A 53 -7.32 0.09 -5.03
N LEU A 54 -7.43 -0.96 -5.86
CA LEU A 54 -6.74 -1.04 -7.15
C LEU A 54 -7.20 0.05 -8.12
N THR A 55 -8.49 0.37 -8.14
CA THR A 55 -9.02 1.46 -8.97
C THR A 55 -8.40 2.81 -8.57
N VAL A 56 -8.31 3.08 -7.27
CA VAL A 56 -7.65 4.30 -6.74
C VAL A 56 -6.18 4.34 -7.17
N LEU A 57 -5.43 3.25 -6.97
CA LEU A 57 -4.02 3.18 -7.37
C LEU A 57 -3.81 3.32 -8.89
N LYS A 58 -4.77 2.82 -9.68
CA LYS A 58 -4.77 2.95 -11.14
C LYS A 58 -5.03 4.38 -11.57
N ASP A 59 -5.98 5.06 -10.93
CA ASP A 59 -6.31 6.47 -11.16
C ASP A 59 -5.13 7.39 -10.79
N GLU A 60 -4.48 7.12 -9.65
CA GLU A 60 -3.27 7.84 -9.25
C GLU A 60 -2.06 7.60 -10.19
N GLY A 61 -2.09 6.49 -10.94
CA GLY A 61 -1.05 6.09 -11.89
C GLY A 61 0.07 5.23 -11.28
N PHE A 62 -0.13 4.64 -10.10
CA PHE A 62 0.81 3.72 -9.45
C PHE A 62 0.77 2.31 -10.04
N ILE A 63 -0.33 1.91 -10.69
CA ILE A 63 -0.47 0.59 -11.31
C ILE A 63 -1.10 0.67 -12.70
N SER A 64 -0.79 -0.31 -13.54
CA SER A 64 -1.34 -0.45 -14.89
C SER A 64 -1.86 -1.87 -15.07
N SER A 65 -3.17 -2.02 -15.26
CA SER A 65 -3.80 -3.30 -15.59
C SER A 65 -3.75 -3.53 -17.11
N HIS A 66 -3.11 -4.60 -17.56
CA HIS A 66 -3.19 -5.08 -18.94
C HIS A 66 -4.12 -6.30 -19.02
N VAL A 67 -5.16 -6.20 -19.85
CA VAL A 67 -6.07 -7.31 -20.13
C VAL A 67 -5.26 -8.49 -20.68
N GLY A 68 -5.38 -9.66 -20.02
CA GLY A 68 -4.68 -10.89 -20.42
C GLY A 68 -3.23 -11.03 -19.94
N LYS A 69 -2.60 -9.97 -19.39
CA LYS A 69 -1.20 -10.03 -18.88
C LYS A 69 -1.05 -9.76 -17.38
N GLY A 70 -2.10 -9.23 -16.74
CA GLY A 70 -2.10 -8.98 -15.30
C GLY A 70 -1.90 -7.50 -14.95
N VAL A 71 -1.56 -7.23 -13.69
CA VAL A 71 -1.39 -5.88 -13.16
C VAL A 71 0.08 -5.63 -12.93
N TYR A 72 0.60 -4.50 -13.42
CA TYR A 72 2.01 -4.12 -13.29
C TYR A 72 2.14 -2.83 -12.48
N VAL A 73 3.17 -2.76 -11.62
CA VAL A 73 3.52 -1.54 -10.88
C VAL A 73 4.11 -0.51 -11.85
N ARG A 74 3.61 0.72 -11.81
CA ARG A 74 4.22 1.87 -12.49
C ARG A 74 4.99 2.72 -11.48
N SER A 75 6.26 2.97 -11.78
CA SER A 75 7.04 4.02 -11.10
C SER A 75 6.57 5.33 -11.66
N LYS A 76 5.50 5.90 -11.11
CA LYS A 76 5.40 7.36 -11.10
C LYS A 76 6.45 7.78 -10.09
N GLN A 77 7.70 7.94 -10.53
CA GLN A 77 8.83 8.29 -9.66
C GLN A 77 8.42 9.53 -8.87
N PRO A 78 8.15 9.45 -7.55
CA PRO A 78 8.41 10.62 -6.75
C PRO A 78 9.93 10.66 -6.68
N LEU A 79 10.48 11.73 -7.22
CA LEU A 79 11.82 12.18 -6.92
C LEU A 79 12.04 11.93 -5.42
N VAL A 80 12.94 11.01 -5.10
CA VAL A 80 13.17 10.52 -3.75
C VAL A 80 13.45 11.73 -2.86
N VAL A 81 12.53 12.01 -1.94
CA VAL A 81 12.84 12.70 -0.71
C VAL A 81 12.43 11.76 0.41
N GLU A 82 13.46 11.32 1.15
CA GLU A 82 13.42 10.63 2.43
C GLU A 82 13.03 9.15 2.44
N ALA A 83 13.98 8.34 1.97
CA ALA A 83 14.42 7.21 2.77
C ALA A 83 15.24 7.73 3.98
N SER A 84 14.54 8.28 4.98
CA SER A 84 15.06 8.43 6.36
C SER A 84 14.18 7.51 7.21
N SER A 85 14.58 6.27 7.46
CA SER A 85 15.53 5.87 8.51
C SER A 85 15.11 6.36 9.90
N GLU A 86 14.48 5.48 10.66
CA GLU A 86 14.85 5.18 12.05
C GLU A 86 14.40 3.73 12.31
N SER A 87 15.27 2.72 12.28
CA SER A 87 16.44 2.47 13.13
C SER A 87 16.06 2.33 14.61
N LEU A 88 15.93 1.08 15.03
CA LEU A 88 16.42 0.46 16.28
C LEU A 88 16.49 1.31 17.57
N LEU A 89 15.86 0.75 18.62
CA LEU A 89 16.22 0.79 20.05
C LEU A 89 16.94 2.03 20.61
N GLY A 90 16.38 2.65 21.64
CA GLY A 90 17.20 3.40 22.61
C GLY A 90 16.48 4.34 23.56
N GLN A 91 16.12 3.81 24.74
CA GLN A 91 16.17 4.43 26.07
C GLN A 91 16.42 5.96 26.19
N GLU A 92 15.43 6.68 26.71
CA GLU A 92 15.59 7.84 27.61
C GLU A 92 14.28 7.91 28.43
N SER A 93 14.17 8.11 29.74
CA SER A 93 15.06 8.07 30.89
C SER A 93 14.12 8.19 32.09
N LEU A 94 14.48 7.60 33.23
CA LEU A 94 13.88 7.94 34.53
C LEU A 94 13.82 9.47 34.68
N CYS A 95 12.68 10.00 35.14
CA CYS A 95 12.72 11.18 35.98
C CYS A 95 11.51 11.17 36.93
N CYS A 96 11.79 10.77 38.17
CA CYS A 96 11.24 11.27 39.43
C CYS A 96 9.76 11.71 39.47
N GLN A 97 8.93 11.00 40.25
CA GLN A 97 8.63 11.34 41.65
C GLN A 97 7.82 10.24 42.34
#